data_AF-A0A6C0FVM2-F1
#
_entry.id   AF-A0A6C0FVM2-F1
#
_cell.length_a   1.000
_cell.length_b   1.000
_cell.length_c   1.000
_cell.angle_alpha   90.00
_cell.angle_beta   90.00
_cell.angle_gamma   90.00
#
_symmetry.space_group_name_H-M   'P 1'
#
loop_
_entity.id
_entity.type
_entity.pdbx_description
1 polymer ?
#
loop_
_entity_poly.entity_id
_entity_poly.type
_entity_poly.pdbx_seq_one_letter_code
_entity_poly.pdbx_strand_id
1 'polypeptide(L)'
;MQRWLGLSSIRASSLHRKLERLPTESLQELCHQAAKKLATMYCDASLQSLGRLVAVDSSMVTLGSIRAEWPYVSKDFHAIKPHLSLGLVNETTSYPLRTVLSTAVVSDNDDEVLAALVEPSDVTYVFDRGYVNYGRYIAWSENDIRFVARIYAWHWKIEIFFRALKAQLNLCHGDLFKPCFRNVNERAEAAANAEDDRAFTRRN
;
A
#
# COMPACT_ATOMS: atom_id res chain seq x y z
N MET A 1 -21.86 1.37 -16.44
CA MET A 1 -21.82 -0.08 -16.76
C MET A 1 -22.75 -0.48 -17.90
N GLN A 2 -24.08 -0.34 -17.80
CA GLN A 2 -25.02 -0.80 -18.85
C GLN A 2 -24.77 -0.16 -20.23
N ARG A 3 -24.57 1.17 -20.26
CA ARG A 3 -24.22 1.92 -21.48
C ARG A 3 -22.91 1.45 -22.12
N TRP A 4 -21.92 1.08 -21.31
CA TRP A 4 -20.61 0.60 -21.77
C TRP A 4 -20.68 -0.82 -22.34
N LEU A 5 -21.66 -1.62 -21.91
CA LEU A 5 -21.89 -2.98 -22.40
C LEU A 5 -22.90 -3.03 -23.56
N GLY A 6 -23.39 -1.88 -24.04
CA GLY A 6 -24.42 -1.83 -25.09
C GLY A 6 -25.79 -2.38 -24.66
N LEU A 7 -26.06 -2.46 -23.35
CA LEU A 7 -27.31 -3.00 -22.83
C LEU A 7 -28.33 -1.87 -22.60
N SER A 8 -29.54 -2.05 -23.13
CA SER A 8 -30.62 -1.05 -23.06
C SER A 8 -31.23 -0.92 -21.66
N SER A 9 -31.43 -2.03 -20.95
CA SER A 9 -31.69 -2.03 -19.49
C SER A 9 -31.39 -3.40 -18.88
N ILE A 10 -30.99 -3.42 -17.61
CA ILE A 10 -30.95 -4.64 -16.79
C ILE A 10 -31.72 -4.36 -15.50
N ARG A 11 -32.74 -5.17 -15.21
CA ARG A 11 -33.44 -5.12 -13.92
C ARG A 11 -32.54 -5.65 -12.81
N ALA A 12 -32.46 -4.94 -11.68
CA ALA A 12 -31.66 -5.35 -10.53
C ALA A 12 -32.00 -6.77 -10.04
N SER A 13 -33.29 -7.13 -10.05
CA SER A 13 -33.77 -8.48 -9.67
C SER A 13 -33.27 -9.59 -10.60
N SER A 14 -33.11 -9.30 -11.89
CA SER A 14 -32.54 -10.25 -12.85
C SER A 14 -31.04 -10.45 -12.63
N LEU A 15 -30.32 -9.38 -12.29
CA LEU A 15 -28.90 -9.45 -11.94
C LEU A 15 -28.69 -10.26 -10.66
N HIS A 16 -29.45 -9.96 -9.61
CA HIS A 16 -29.35 -10.63 -8.32
C HIS A 16 -29.59 -12.14 -8.43
N ARG A 17 -30.71 -12.56 -9.05
CA ARG A 17 -31.01 -13.99 -9.26
C ARG A 17 -29.94 -14.72 -10.08
N LYS A 18 -29.26 -14.01 -10.99
CA LYS A 18 -28.18 -14.60 -11.78
C LYS A 18 -26.90 -14.71 -10.95
N LEU A 19 -26.55 -13.69 -10.17
CA LEU A 19 -25.42 -13.71 -9.25
C LEU A 19 -25.55 -14.83 -8.21
N GLU A 20 -26.74 -15.07 -7.65
CA GLU A 20 -26.98 -16.17 -6.70
C GLU A 20 -26.71 -17.57 -7.27
N ARG A 21 -26.82 -17.74 -8.59
CA ARG A 21 -26.66 -19.03 -9.26
C ARG A 21 -25.30 -19.22 -9.92
N LEU A 22 -24.54 -18.15 -10.06
CA LEU A 22 -23.22 -18.22 -10.69
C LEU A 22 -22.22 -18.80 -9.69
N PRO A 23 -21.46 -19.84 -10.06
CA PRO A 23 -20.33 -20.30 -9.26
C PRO A 23 -19.37 -19.14 -9.00
N THR A 24 -18.93 -19.00 -7.75
CA THR A 24 -18.03 -17.91 -7.36
C THR A 24 -16.69 -18.04 -8.09
N GLU A 25 -16.28 -19.29 -8.35
CA GLU A 25 -15.08 -19.65 -9.10
C GLU A 25 -15.10 -19.06 -10.52
N SER A 26 -16.27 -19.06 -11.18
CA SER A 26 -16.41 -18.46 -12.51
C SER A 26 -16.25 -16.94 -12.48
N LEU A 27 -16.74 -16.28 -11.42
CA LEU A 27 -16.55 -14.84 -11.23
C LEU A 27 -15.09 -14.51 -10.91
N GLN A 28 -14.45 -15.32 -10.07
CA GLN A 28 -13.03 -15.19 -9.75
C GLN A 28 -12.16 -15.35 -11.00
N GLU A 29 -12.42 -16.37 -11.80
CA GLU A 29 -11.69 -16.61 -13.05
C GLU A 29 -11.88 -15.45 -14.03
N LEU A 30 -13.11 -14.93 -14.17
CA LEU A 30 -13.35 -13.75 -15.00
C LEU A 30 -12.56 -12.52 -14.52
N CYS A 31 -12.51 -12.28 -13.21
CA CYS A 31 -11.71 -11.21 -12.62
C CYS A 31 -10.22 -11.41 -12.90
N HIS A 32 -9.71 -12.64 -12.75
CA HIS A 32 -8.32 -12.98 -13.02
C HIS A 32 -7.96 -12.76 -14.50
N GLN A 33 -8.81 -13.19 -15.42
CA GLN A 33 -8.62 -12.97 -16.87
C GLN A 33 -8.61 -11.49 -17.22
N ALA A 34 -9.51 -10.69 -16.62
CA ALA A 34 -9.53 -9.25 -16.83
C ALA A 34 -8.24 -8.58 -16.33
N ALA A 35 -7.79 -8.92 -15.12
CA ALA A 35 -6.54 -8.42 -14.55
C ALA A 35 -5.33 -8.80 -15.43
N LYS A 36 -5.25 -10.06 -15.87
CA LYS A 36 -4.19 -10.55 -16.76
C LYS A 36 -4.17 -9.79 -18.09
N LYS A 37 -5.34 -9.53 -18.69
CA LYS A 37 -5.44 -8.76 -19.93
C LYS A 37 -4.97 -7.32 -19.75
N LEU A 38 -5.31 -6.69 -18.63
CA LEU A 38 -4.80 -5.35 -18.30
C LEU A 38 -3.28 -5.37 -18.09
N ALA A 39 -2.76 -6.37 -17.39
CA ALA A 39 -1.33 -6.53 -17.17
C ALA A 39 -0.54 -6.69 -18.49
N THR A 40 -1.07 -7.43 -19.47
CA THR A 40 -0.47 -7.51 -20.81
C THR A 40 -0.54 -6.19 -21.57
N MET A 41 -1.62 -5.42 -21.41
CA MET A 41 -1.78 -4.13 -22.09
C MET A 41 -0.78 -3.08 -21.59
N TYR A 42 -0.40 -3.15 -20.32
CA TYR A 42 0.46 -2.17 -19.66
C TYR A 42 1.81 -2.75 -19.23
N CYS A 43 2.25 -3.88 -19.79
CA CYS A 43 3.46 -4.57 -19.34
C CYS A 43 4.73 -3.71 -19.45
N ASP A 44 4.76 -2.82 -20.44
CA ASP A 44 5.88 -1.93 -20.73
C ASP A 44 5.70 -0.53 -20.12
N ALA A 45 4.60 -0.29 -19.40
CA ALA A 45 4.37 0.99 -18.75
C ALA A 45 5.39 1.17 -17.62
N SER A 46 6.22 2.20 -17.77
CA SER A 46 7.27 2.55 -16.82
C SER A 46 7.22 4.04 -16.57
N LEU A 47 7.36 4.42 -15.30
CA LEU A 47 7.52 5.82 -14.92
C LEU A 47 8.96 6.21 -15.25
N GLN A 48 9.11 7.17 -16.17
CA GLN A 48 10.35 7.53 -16.87
C GLN A 48 11.63 7.38 -16.03
N SER A 49 11.68 7.97 -14.83
CA SER A 49 12.85 7.98 -13.95
C SER A 49 12.87 6.89 -12.87
N LEU A 50 11.74 6.23 -12.60
CA LEU A 50 11.56 5.32 -11.46
C LEU A 50 11.42 3.85 -11.89
N GLY A 51 11.26 3.58 -13.19
CA GLY A 51 10.99 2.24 -13.69
C GLY A 51 9.54 1.84 -13.50
N ARG A 52 9.29 0.53 -13.52
CA ARG A 52 7.96 -0.05 -13.26
C ARG A 52 7.68 -0.02 -11.76
N LEU A 53 6.58 0.63 -11.37
CA LEU A 53 6.18 0.73 -9.98
C LEU A 53 4.94 -0.12 -9.71
N VAL A 54 4.93 -0.73 -8.53
CA VAL A 54 3.80 -1.51 -8.04
C VAL A 54 3.43 -1.03 -6.64
N ALA A 55 2.26 -0.41 -6.47
CA ALA A 55 1.76 -0.03 -5.16
C ALA A 55 1.11 -1.24 -4.48
N VAL A 56 1.46 -1.48 -3.22
CA VAL A 56 0.78 -2.47 -2.38
C VAL A 56 -0.04 -1.74 -1.34
N ASP A 57 -1.33 -2.01 -1.33
CA ASP A 57 -2.26 -1.40 -0.38
C ASP A 57 -3.41 -2.37 -0.08
N SER A 58 -4.09 -2.13 1.04
CA SER A 58 -5.28 -2.87 1.39
C SER A 58 -6.46 -1.94 1.59
N SER A 59 -7.66 -2.49 1.45
CA SER A 59 -8.89 -1.77 1.74
C SER A 59 -9.78 -2.64 2.60
N MET A 60 -10.59 -2.03 3.46
CA MET A 60 -11.58 -2.75 4.25
C MET A 60 -12.97 -2.53 3.66
N VAL A 61 -13.71 -3.62 3.47
CA VAL A 61 -15.11 -3.57 3.05
C VAL A 61 -15.96 -4.20 4.14
N THR A 62 -16.75 -3.36 4.80
CA THR A 62 -17.73 -3.80 5.79
C THR A 62 -18.91 -4.46 5.09
N LEU A 63 -19.19 -5.69 5.47
CA LEU A 63 -20.41 -6.38 5.08
C LEU A 63 -21.43 -6.04 6.17
N GLY A 64 -22.64 -5.64 5.79
CA GLY A 64 -23.68 -5.24 6.76
C GLY A 64 -24.13 -6.40 7.66
N SER A 65 -25.40 -6.45 8.07
CA SER A 65 -25.94 -7.51 8.94
C SER A 65 -25.96 -8.93 8.32
N ILE A 66 -25.22 -9.16 7.22
CA ILE A 66 -25.02 -10.47 6.63
C ILE A 66 -24.19 -11.29 7.61
N ARG A 67 -24.85 -12.23 8.28
CA ARG A 67 -24.23 -13.27 9.10
C ARG A 67 -23.55 -14.30 8.20
N ALA A 68 -22.41 -13.92 7.63
CA ALA A 68 -21.53 -14.86 6.96
C ALA A 68 -20.44 -15.28 7.95
N GLU A 69 -20.22 -16.59 8.08
CA GLU A 69 -19.20 -17.15 8.98
C GLU A 69 -17.79 -16.77 8.55
N TRP A 70 -17.56 -16.70 7.24
CA TRP A 70 -16.23 -16.50 6.67
C TRP A 70 -15.61 -15.11 6.95
N PRO A 71 -16.30 -13.96 6.78
CA PRO A 71 -15.77 -12.63 7.08
C PRO A 71 -16.02 -12.18 8.54
N TYR A 72 -16.01 -13.11 9.49
CA TYR A 72 -16.24 -12.80 10.90
C TYR A 72 -15.11 -11.95 11.49
N VAL A 73 -15.47 -10.84 12.14
CA VAL A 73 -14.55 -10.03 12.96
C VAL A 73 -15.05 -9.97 14.39
N SER A 74 -16.35 -9.71 14.57
CA SER A 74 -17.05 -9.81 15.86
C SER A 74 -18.54 -10.14 15.64
N LYS A 75 -19.31 -10.28 16.72
CA LYS A 75 -20.74 -10.64 16.68
C LYS A 75 -21.57 -9.75 15.74
N ASP A 76 -21.29 -8.45 15.74
CA ASP A 76 -22.07 -7.44 15.01
C ASP A 76 -21.23 -6.74 13.93
N PHE A 77 -20.03 -7.27 13.63
CA PHE A 77 -19.11 -6.67 12.68
C PHE A 77 -18.50 -7.76 11.79
N HIS A 78 -18.82 -7.70 10.51
CA HIS A 78 -18.27 -8.57 9.48
C HIS A 78 -17.60 -7.72 8.42
N ALA A 79 -16.36 -8.04 8.08
CA ALA A 79 -15.61 -7.28 7.11
C ALA A 79 -14.57 -8.15 6.41
N ILE A 80 -14.41 -7.87 5.13
CA ILE A 80 -13.32 -8.43 4.32
C ILE A 80 -12.26 -7.35 4.12
N LYS A 81 -11.05 -7.82 3.84
CA LYS A 81 -9.91 -6.98 3.54
C LYS A 81 -9.24 -7.47 2.26
N PRO A 82 -9.60 -6.90 1.11
CA PRO A 82 -8.81 -7.01 -0.11
C PRO A 82 -7.45 -6.34 0.05
N HIS A 83 -6.39 -7.10 -0.16
CA HIS A 83 -5.03 -6.63 -0.34
C HIS A 83 -4.70 -6.69 -1.82
N LEU A 84 -4.13 -5.61 -2.36
CA LEU A 84 -3.93 -5.41 -3.78
C LEU A 84 -2.48 -5.04 -4.07
N SER A 85 -1.97 -5.60 -5.16
CA SER A 85 -0.73 -5.20 -5.82
C SER A 85 -1.12 -4.54 -7.14
N LEU A 86 -0.92 -3.23 -7.23
CA LEU A 86 -1.38 -2.38 -8.33
C LEU A 86 -0.21 -1.86 -9.15
N GLY A 87 -0.17 -2.20 -10.43
CA GLY A 87 0.81 -1.69 -11.38
C GLY A 87 0.47 -0.26 -11.73
N LEU A 88 1.44 0.64 -11.56
CA LEU A 88 1.27 2.06 -11.81
C LEU A 88 1.73 2.39 -13.23
N VAL A 89 0.80 2.85 -14.06
CA VAL A 89 1.07 3.26 -15.44
C VAL A 89 1.47 4.73 -15.47
N ASN A 90 0.74 5.55 -14.73
CA ASN A 90 0.96 6.98 -14.53
C ASN A 90 0.24 7.44 -13.25
N GLU A 91 0.23 8.74 -12.96
CA GLU A 91 -0.37 9.32 -11.75
C GLU A 91 -1.86 9.03 -11.57
N THR A 92 -2.60 8.74 -12.65
CA THR A 92 -4.06 8.56 -12.63
C THR A 92 -4.50 7.17 -13.08
N THR A 93 -3.58 6.34 -13.57
CA THR A 93 -3.87 5.05 -14.19
C THR A 93 -3.08 3.95 -13.51
N SER A 94 -3.80 2.96 -13.00
CA SER A 94 -3.25 1.74 -12.44
C SER A 94 -4.06 0.52 -12.86
N TYR A 95 -3.49 -0.66 -12.68
CA TYR A 95 -4.16 -1.93 -12.95
C TYR A 95 -3.83 -2.98 -11.88
N PRO A 96 -4.75 -3.90 -11.57
CA PRO A 96 -4.48 -4.96 -10.61
C PRO A 96 -3.52 -6.00 -11.19
N LEU A 97 -2.42 -6.29 -10.49
CA LEU A 97 -1.56 -7.44 -10.76
C LEU A 97 -1.98 -8.65 -9.93
N ARG A 98 -2.09 -8.45 -8.61
CA ARG A 98 -2.36 -9.52 -7.64
C ARG A 98 -3.36 -9.05 -6.59
N THR A 99 -4.13 -10.01 -6.08
CA THR A 99 -5.16 -9.76 -5.07
C THR A 99 -5.18 -10.92 -4.09
N VAL A 100 -5.22 -10.58 -2.80
CA VAL A 100 -5.49 -11.53 -1.71
C VAL A 100 -6.72 -11.04 -0.96
N LEU A 101 -7.72 -11.91 -0.79
CA LEU A 101 -8.88 -11.62 0.05
C LEU A 101 -8.69 -12.27 1.41
N SER A 102 -8.86 -11.49 2.46
CA SER A 102 -8.75 -11.94 3.84
C SER A 102 -9.91 -11.41 4.68
N THR A 103 -10.02 -11.86 5.93
CA THR A 103 -10.88 -11.22 6.93
C THR A 103 -10.23 -9.93 7.42
N ALA A 104 -11.02 -8.97 7.88
CA ALA A 104 -10.49 -7.66 8.26
C ALA A 104 -9.57 -7.65 9.49
N VAL A 105 -9.47 -8.76 10.22
CA VAL A 105 -8.50 -8.93 11.32
C VAL A 105 -7.08 -9.18 10.83
N VAL A 106 -6.91 -9.60 9.57
CA VAL A 106 -5.59 -9.90 9.02
C VAL A 106 -4.79 -8.61 8.83
N SER A 107 -3.57 -8.63 9.36
CA SER A 107 -2.64 -7.51 9.30
C SER A 107 -2.18 -7.25 7.86
N ASP A 108 -1.89 -5.99 7.54
CA ASP A 108 -1.21 -5.63 6.29
C ASP A 108 0.21 -6.21 6.21
N ASN A 109 0.81 -6.48 7.38
CA ASN A 109 2.12 -7.11 7.50
C ASN A 109 2.05 -8.64 7.63
N ASP A 110 0.91 -9.26 7.33
CA ASP A 110 0.84 -10.72 7.33
C ASP A 110 1.80 -11.31 6.28
N ASP A 111 2.57 -12.33 6.68
CA ASP A 111 3.64 -12.89 5.85
C ASP A 111 3.09 -13.64 4.64
N GLU A 112 1.97 -14.37 4.79
CA GLU A 112 1.34 -15.10 3.69
C GLU A 112 0.72 -14.14 2.68
N VAL A 113 0.06 -13.09 3.17
CA VAL A 113 -0.49 -12.02 2.32
C VAL A 113 0.62 -11.36 1.51
N LEU A 114 1.71 -10.94 2.15
CA LEU A 114 2.78 -10.25 1.45
C LEU A 114 3.56 -11.16 0.51
N ALA A 115 3.80 -12.42 0.86
CA ALA A 115 4.41 -13.40 -0.05
C ALA A 115 3.57 -13.62 -1.32
N ALA A 116 2.24 -13.48 -1.23
CA ALA A 116 1.36 -13.57 -2.38
C ALA A 116 1.27 -12.27 -3.20
N LEU A 117 1.67 -11.11 -2.67
CA LEU A 117 1.59 -9.81 -3.35
C LEU A 117 2.93 -9.31 -3.89
N VAL A 118 4.03 -9.73 -3.26
CA VAL A 118 5.40 -9.28 -3.48
C VAL A 118 6.24 -10.48 -3.90
N GLU A 119 6.83 -10.41 -5.09
CA GLU A 119 7.71 -11.44 -5.62
C GLU A 119 9.02 -10.81 -6.15
N PRO A 120 10.12 -11.57 -6.17
CA PRO A 120 11.32 -11.17 -6.90
C PRO A 120 10.98 -10.87 -8.36
N SER A 121 11.16 -9.61 -8.76
CA SER A 121 10.83 -9.12 -10.09
C SER A 121 11.56 -7.81 -10.36
N ASP A 122 11.53 -7.38 -11.62
CA ASP A 122 12.12 -6.12 -12.05
C ASP A 122 11.18 -4.92 -11.88
N VAL A 123 10.31 -4.95 -10.88
CA VAL A 123 9.52 -3.79 -10.45
C VAL A 123 10.10 -3.18 -9.16
N THR A 124 9.65 -1.98 -8.80
CA THR A 124 9.86 -1.41 -7.48
C THR A 124 8.52 -1.31 -6.75
N TYR A 125 8.43 -1.96 -5.59
CA TYR A 125 7.22 -1.94 -4.78
C TYR A 125 7.11 -0.66 -3.96
N VAL A 126 5.92 -0.11 -3.84
CA VAL A 126 5.63 1.11 -3.07
C VAL A 126 4.70 0.77 -1.92
N PHE A 127 5.12 1.11 -0.71
CA PHE A 127 4.41 0.82 0.52
C PHE A 127 4.14 2.08 1.34
N ASP A 128 2.98 2.12 2.00
CA ASP A 128 2.64 3.16 2.94
C ASP A 128 3.21 2.87 4.36
N ARG A 129 2.76 3.62 5.38
CA ARG A 129 3.24 3.44 6.77
C ARG A 129 2.70 2.18 7.45
N GLY A 130 1.57 1.65 6.98
CA GLY A 130 0.95 0.44 7.50
C GLY A 130 1.83 -0.80 7.32
N TYR A 131 2.74 -0.78 6.35
CA TYR A 131 3.65 -1.90 6.02
C TYR A 131 5.07 -1.75 6.56
N VAL A 132 5.29 -0.90 7.57
CA VAL A 132 6.63 -0.71 8.16
C VAL A 132 7.05 -1.95 8.95
N ASN A 133 7.98 -2.71 8.38
CA ASN A 133 8.66 -3.83 9.03
C ASN A 133 10.13 -3.90 8.58
N TYR A 134 11.06 -3.50 9.46
CA TYR A 134 12.48 -3.41 9.12
C TYR A 134 13.15 -4.76 8.87
N GLY A 135 12.75 -5.82 9.58
CA GLY A 135 13.28 -7.16 9.33
C GLY A 135 12.94 -7.63 7.92
N ARG A 136 11.71 -7.34 7.46
CA ARG A 136 11.28 -7.63 6.10
C ARG A 136 12.01 -6.78 5.06
N TYR A 137 12.29 -5.51 5.35
CA TYR A 137 13.05 -4.64 4.45
C TYR A 137 14.49 -5.14 4.24
N ILE A 138 15.12 -5.67 5.29
CA ILE A 138 16.44 -6.31 5.18
C ILE A 138 16.31 -7.56 4.31
N ALA A 139 15.37 -8.46 4.62
CA ALA A 139 15.15 -9.68 3.84
C ALA A 139 14.86 -9.39 2.36
N TRP A 140 14.03 -8.40 2.04
CA TRP A 140 13.76 -7.97 0.68
C TRP A 140 15.01 -7.42 0.00
N SER A 141 15.81 -6.62 0.70
CA SER A 141 17.09 -6.12 0.16
C SER A 141 18.08 -7.24 -0.13
N GLU A 142 18.13 -8.29 0.72
CA GLU A 142 19.00 -9.45 0.52
C GLU A 142 18.54 -10.33 -0.65
N ASN A 143 17.25 -10.30 -0.99
CA ASN A 143 16.64 -11.06 -2.09
C ASN A 143 16.44 -10.22 -3.38
N ASP A 144 17.13 -9.07 -3.50
CA ASP A 144 17.04 -8.16 -4.65
C ASP A 144 15.62 -7.67 -4.97
N ILE A 145 14.75 -7.62 -3.97
CA ILE A 145 13.41 -7.02 -4.09
C ILE A 145 13.55 -5.52 -3.86
N ARG A 146 13.26 -4.73 -4.90
CA ARG A 146 13.30 -3.27 -4.83
C ARG A 146 12.01 -2.72 -4.25
N PHE A 147 12.14 -1.81 -3.28
CA PHE A 147 10.99 -1.18 -2.65
C PHE A 147 11.26 0.27 -2.21
N VAL A 148 10.18 1.02 -2.08
CA VAL A 148 10.10 2.35 -1.48
C VAL A 148 9.00 2.29 -0.42
N ALA A 149 9.34 2.62 0.82
CA ALA A 149 8.37 2.63 1.91
C ALA A 149 8.33 3.97 2.62
N ARG A 150 7.13 4.41 2.98
CA ARG A 150 6.95 5.60 3.80
C ARG A 150 7.18 5.26 5.28
N ILE A 151 8.23 5.81 5.88
CA ILE A 151 8.53 5.65 7.31
C ILE A 151 7.91 6.76 8.18
N TYR A 152 7.88 6.55 9.50
CA TYR A 152 7.51 7.57 10.48
C TYR A 152 8.61 8.64 10.63
N ALA A 153 8.22 9.92 10.71
CA ALA A 153 9.16 11.06 10.78
C ALA A 153 10.09 11.03 12.01
N TRP A 154 9.65 10.42 13.12
CA TRP A 154 10.41 10.34 14.36
C TRP A 154 11.44 9.20 14.37
N HIS A 155 11.47 8.35 13.35
CA HIS A 155 12.45 7.26 13.19
C HIS A 155 13.69 7.76 12.42
N TRP A 156 14.24 8.90 12.83
CA TRP A 156 15.34 9.61 12.16
C TRP A 156 16.64 8.81 12.03
N LYS A 157 16.89 7.84 12.92
CA LYS A 157 18.10 7.00 12.89
C LYS A 157 18.21 6.17 11.61
N ILE A 158 17.10 5.90 10.92
CA ILE A 158 17.04 5.15 9.66
C ILE A 158 17.29 6.05 8.45
N GLU A 159 17.04 7.36 8.54
CA GLU A 159 17.31 8.31 7.44
C GLU A 159 18.81 8.39 7.10
N ILE A 160 19.68 8.21 8.11
CA ILE A 160 21.14 8.20 7.93
C ILE A 160 21.58 6.98 7.11
N PHE A 161 20.95 5.81 7.32
CA PHE A 161 21.25 4.59 6.56
C PHE A 161 20.82 4.72 5.08
N PHE A 162 19.62 5.25 4.82
CA PHE A 162 19.16 5.48 3.44
C PHE A 162 19.94 6.58 2.70
N ARG A 163 20.48 7.59 3.41
CA ARG A 163 21.39 8.59 2.80
C ARG A 163 22.69 7.96 2.31
N ALA A 164 23.26 7.02 3.07
CA ALA A 164 24.45 6.28 2.64
C ALA A 164 24.16 5.39 1.42
N LEU A 165 22.99 4.73 1.38
CA LEU A 165 22.57 3.91 0.25
C LEU A 165 22.28 4.75 -1.01
N LYS A 166 21.64 5.92 -0.87
CA LYS A 166 21.41 6.86 -1.97
C LYS A 166 22.73 7.38 -2.57
N ALA A 167 23.75 7.57 -1.74
CA ALA A 167 25.08 7.98 -2.18
C ALA A 167 25.81 6.87 -2.96
N GLN A 168 25.61 5.59 -2.61
CA GLN A 168 26.18 4.46 -3.36
C GLN A 168 25.45 4.17 -4.68
N LEU A 169 24.15 4.50 -4.79
CA LEU A 169 23.33 4.25 -5.99
C LEU A 169 23.25 5.44 -6.98
N ASN A 170 24.00 6.51 -6.75
CA ASN A 170 24.06 7.70 -7.63
C ASN A 170 22.69 8.31 -8.00
N LEU A 171 21.73 8.23 -7.09
CA LEU A 171 20.40 8.81 -7.27
C LEU A 171 20.48 10.33 -7.10
N CYS A 172 20.62 11.06 -8.21
CA CYS A 172 20.67 12.52 -8.23
C CYS A 172 19.38 13.13 -7.66
N HIS A 173 19.54 14.06 -6.73
CA HIS A 173 18.49 14.88 -6.15
C HIS A 173 17.81 15.73 -7.25
N GLY A 174 16.53 15.49 -7.48
CA GLY A 174 15.68 16.32 -8.33
C GLY A 174 14.20 16.15 -7.98
N ASP A 175 13.67 17.09 -7.21
CA ASP A 175 12.28 17.58 -7.24
C ASP A 175 11.11 16.90 -6.51
N LEU A 176 11.26 15.78 -5.79
CA LEU A 176 10.10 15.22 -5.03
C LEU A 176 10.08 15.41 -3.51
N PHE A 177 11.07 16.09 -2.94
CA PHE A 177 11.03 16.44 -1.51
C PHE A 177 11.66 17.83 -1.33
N LYS A 178 10.85 18.89 -1.34
CA LYS A 178 11.17 20.10 -0.59
C LYS A 178 10.75 19.82 0.85
N PRO A 179 11.68 19.49 1.77
CA PRO A 179 11.29 19.39 3.16
C PRO A 179 11.06 20.83 3.62
N CYS A 180 9.83 21.12 4.05
CA CYS A 180 9.46 22.42 4.60
C CYS A 180 10.13 22.57 5.98
N PHE A 181 11.44 22.78 5.99
CA PHE A 181 12.22 23.14 7.17
C PHE A 181 12.49 24.64 7.12
N ARG A 182 11.52 25.41 7.60
CA ARG A 182 11.84 26.64 8.31
C ARG A 182 11.34 26.49 9.74
N ASN A 183 12.28 26.64 10.68
CA ASN A 183 12.09 26.89 12.10
C ASN A 183 11.65 25.72 12.99
N VAL A 184 12.42 24.62 12.97
CA VAL A 184 12.45 23.67 14.12
C VAL A 184 13.61 23.98 15.08
N ASN A 185 14.71 24.60 14.62
CA ASN A 185 15.85 24.94 15.47
C ASN A 185 15.53 26.03 16.52
N GLU A 186 14.75 27.06 16.17
CA GLU A 186 14.40 28.12 17.12
C GLU A 186 13.52 27.64 18.28
N ARG A 187 12.74 26.56 18.09
CA ARG A 187 11.90 25.98 19.15
C ARG A 187 12.65 24.98 20.04
N ALA A 188 13.66 24.31 19.51
CA ALA A 188 14.50 23.40 20.28
C ALA A 188 15.48 24.16 21.19
N GLU A 189 16.07 25.26 20.70
CA GLU A 189 16.95 26.12 21.51
C GLU A 189 16.16 26.91 22.58
N ALA A 190 14.94 27.35 22.28
CA ALA A 190 14.08 28.00 23.28
C ALA A 190 13.60 27.04 24.39
N ALA A 191 13.40 25.75 24.08
CA ALA A 191 13.00 24.75 25.07
C ALA A 191 14.18 24.32 25.96
N ALA A 192 15.39 24.23 25.40
CA ALA A 192 16.60 23.90 26.16
C ALA A 192 17.01 25.03 27.13
N ASN A 193 16.90 26.29 26.72
CA ASN A 193 17.23 27.44 27.58
C ASN A 193 16.19 27.67 28.69
N ALA A 194 14.93 27.25 28.51
CA ALA A 194 13.88 27.38 29.52
C ALA A 194 13.94 26.30 30.63
N GLU A 195 14.60 25.17 30.39
CA GLU A 195 14.85 24.14 31.42
C GLU A 195 16.06 24.48 32.30
N ASP A 196 17.08 25.15 31.76
CA ASP A 196 18.27 25.56 32.52
C ASP A 196 17.97 26.71 33.51
N ASP A 197 17.17 27.70 33.11
CA ASP A 197 16.74 28.80 34.01
C ASP A 197 15.85 28.31 35.18
N ARG A 198 15.09 27.22 35.00
CA ARG A 198 14.27 26.60 36.05
C ARG A 198 15.08 25.72 37.00
N ALA A 199 16.24 25.23 36.57
CA ALA A 199 17.17 24.49 37.42
C ALA A 199 17.97 25.44 38.33
N PHE A 200 18.28 26.66 37.88
CA PHE A 200 19.00 27.67 38.66
C PHE A 200 18.14 28.30 39.77
N THR A 201 16.84 28.50 39.56
CA THR A 201 15.93 29.09 40.57
C THR A 201 15.47 28.13 41.68
N ARG A 202 15.87 26.85 41.66
CA ARG A 202 15.51 25.85 42.70
C ARG A 202 16.66 25.48 43.65
N ARG A 203 17.83 26.14 43.55
CA ARG A 203 19.00 25.87 44.40
C ARG A 203 19.53 27.07 45.20
N ASN A 204 18.79 28.18 45.26
CA ASN A 204 19.02 29.27 46.23
C ASN A 204 17.76 29.49 47.07
#